data_AF-T1IHY6-F1
#
_entry.id   AF-T1IHY6-F1
#
_cell.length_a   1.000
_cell.length_b   1.000
_cell.length_c   1.000
_cell.angle_alpha   90.00
_cell.angle_beta   90.00
_cell.angle_gamma   90.00
#
_symmetry.space_group_name_H-M   'P 1'
#
loop_
_entity.id
_entity.type
_entity.pdbx_description
1 polymer ?
#
loop_
_entity_poly.entity_id
_entity_poly.type
_entity_poly.pdbx_seq_one_letter_code
_entity_poly.pdbx_strand_id
1 'polypeptide(L)'
;MSSSAICFSSPKSIDLHRTKLLQQTLTQLGLFETNEESKHRSAVLSKLDKLFKNWIISISKEKNTSLVTFGGKVCAFGSYRLGVHTKNSDIDALCVAPVHVDRSDFFKSFYELQSEIIQL
;
A
#
# COMPACT_ATOMS: atom_id res chain seq x y z
N MET A 1 -31.76 9.91 5.23
CA MET A 1 -31.65 10.61 6.53
C MET A 1 -30.21 11.04 6.69
N SER A 2 -29.94 12.32 6.93
CA SER A 2 -28.58 12.82 7.23
C SER A 2 -28.46 12.94 8.75
N SER A 3 -27.57 12.15 9.36
CA SER A 3 -27.26 12.28 10.78
C SER A 3 -26.18 13.34 10.98
N SER A 4 -26.44 14.30 11.87
CA SER A 4 -25.47 15.30 12.31
C SER A 4 -24.49 14.71 13.33
N ALA A 5 -23.36 15.39 13.57
CA ALA A 5 -22.45 15.00 14.65
C ALA A 5 -23.15 15.14 16.01
N ILE A 6 -22.84 14.21 16.93
CA ILE A 6 -23.44 14.17 18.28
C ILE A 6 -22.94 15.32 19.15
N CYS A 7 -21.68 15.71 19.00
CA CYS A 7 -21.03 16.73 19.82
C CYS A 7 -19.94 17.44 19.04
N PHE A 8 -19.84 18.76 19.22
CA PHE A 8 -18.80 19.61 18.63
C PHE A 8 -17.82 20.17 19.67
N SER A 9 -17.91 19.74 20.94
CA SER A 9 -17.01 20.20 21.99
C SER A 9 -15.58 19.71 21.76
N SER A 10 -14.62 20.62 21.84
CA SER A 10 -13.19 20.31 21.83
C SER A 10 -12.75 19.56 23.11
N PRO A 11 -11.65 18.77 23.04
CA PRO A 11 -11.11 18.09 24.21
C PRO A 11 -10.66 19.07 25.30
N LYS A 12 -10.85 18.67 26.56
CA LYS A 12 -10.35 19.41 27.74
C LYS A 12 -8.90 19.02 28.04
N SER A 13 -8.24 19.77 28.92
CA SER A 13 -6.85 19.48 29.34
C SER A 13 -6.66 18.06 29.89
N ILE A 14 -7.67 17.50 30.56
CA ILE A 14 -7.63 16.11 31.06
C ILE A 14 -7.65 15.08 29.92
N ASP A 15 -8.39 15.34 28.85
CA ASP A 15 -8.47 14.44 27.69
C ASP A 15 -7.13 14.43 26.95
N LEU A 16 -6.52 15.60 26.76
CA LEU A 16 -5.18 15.73 26.18
C LEU A 16 -4.12 14.99 27.01
N HIS A 17 -4.20 15.06 28.34
CA HIS A 17 -3.32 14.30 29.23
C HIS A 17 -3.51 12.79 29.05
N ARG A 18 -4.75 12.32 28.96
CA ARG A 18 -5.07 10.90 28.72
C ARG A 18 -4.62 10.43 27.34
N THR A 19 -4.74 11.26 26.30
CA THR A 19 -4.20 10.94 24.96
C THR A 19 -2.70 10.73 25.00
N LYS A 20 -1.95 11.55 25.76
CA LYS A 20 -0.50 11.36 25.92
C LYS A 20 -0.17 10.04 26.62
N LEU A 21 -0.90 9.71 27.70
CA LEU A 21 -0.72 8.44 28.41
C LEU A 21 -1.00 7.24 27.50
N LEU A 22 -2.09 7.30 26.73
CA LEU A 22 -2.43 6.27 25.74
C LEU A 22 -1.30 6.10 24.72
N GLN A 23 -0.80 7.19 24.14
CA GLN A 23 0.30 7.13 23.17
C GLN A 23 1.56 6.51 23.78
N GLN A 24 1.90 6.86 25.03
CA GLN A 24 3.03 6.27 25.76
C GLN A 24 2.86 4.77 25.94
N THR A 25 1.68 4.30 26.37
CA THR A 25 1.38 2.88 26.54
C THR A 25 1.49 2.12 25.22
N LEU A 26 0.92 2.65 24.12
CA LEU A 26 0.99 1.99 22.81
C LEU A 26 2.44 1.89 22.29
N THR A 27 3.26 2.91 22.54
CA THR A 27 4.70 2.89 22.21
C THR A 27 5.44 1.85 23.04
N GLN A 28 5.16 1.74 24.35
CA GLN A 28 5.77 0.74 25.22
C GLN A 28 5.41 -0.69 24.82
N LEU A 29 4.19 -0.91 24.30
CA LEU A 29 3.76 -2.19 23.73
C LEU A 29 4.39 -2.48 22.36
N GLY A 30 5.19 -1.56 21.80
CA GLY A 30 5.90 -1.76 20.55
C GLY A 30 4.99 -1.81 19.31
N LEU A 31 3.81 -1.21 19.38
CA LEU A 31 2.81 -1.29 18.30
C LEU A 31 3.15 -0.44 17.08
N PHE A 32 3.89 0.65 17.27
CA PHE A 32 4.32 1.53 16.19
C PHE A 32 5.54 0.99 15.47
N GLU A 33 5.52 1.09 14.15
CA GLU A 33 6.63 0.78 13.27
C GLU A 33 7.81 1.76 13.48
N THR A 34 9.04 1.27 13.31
CA THR A 34 10.24 2.11 13.29
C THR A 34 10.39 2.84 11.95
N ASN A 35 11.20 3.89 11.91
CA ASN A 35 11.46 4.62 10.67
C ASN A 35 12.15 3.73 9.63
N GLU A 36 12.97 2.79 10.08
CA GLU A 36 13.72 1.85 9.26
C GLU A 36 12.79 0.84 8.59
N GLU A 37 11.88 0.23 9.36
CA GLU A 37 10.84 -0.67 8.83
C GLU A 37 9.93 0.06 7.85
N SER A 38 9.51 1.30 8.17
CA SER A 38 8.67 2.11 7.30
C SER A 38 9.35 2.44 5.97
N LYS A 39 10.64 2.82 6.00
CA LYS A 39 11.46 3.04 4.80
C LYS A 39 11.59 1.77 3.97
N HIS A 40 11.80 0.63 4.63
CA HIS A 40 11.90 -0.66 3.96
C HIS A 40 10.60 -0.99 3.20
N ARG A 41 9.44 -0.87 3.85
CA ARG A 41 8.13 -1.08 3.20
C ARG A 41 7.90 -0.16 2.01
N SER A 42 8.25 1.12 2.15
CA SER A 42 8.17 2.09 1.05
C SER A 42 9.07 1.72 -0.14
N ALA A 43 10.28 1.21 0.14
CA ALA A 43 11.20 0.74 -0.88
C ALA A 43 10.67 -0.50 -1.62
N VAL A 44 10.07 -1.46 -0.90
CA VAL A 44 9.43 -2.65 -1.47
C VAL A 44 8.27 -2.24 -2.39
N LEU A 45 7.37 -1.36 -1.94
CA LEU A 45 6.28 -0.84 -2.76
C LEU A 45 6.78 -0.11 -4.02
N SER A 46 7.84 0.69 -3.89
CA SER A 46 8.46 1.35 -5.04
C SER A 46 9.08 0.37 -6.04
N LYS A 47 9.68 -0.72 -5.56
CA LYS A 47 10.22 -1.79 -6.42
C LYS A 47 9.10 -2.53 -7.14
N LEU A 48 8.03 -2.87 -6.42
CA LEU A 48 6.85 -3.53 -6.99
C LEU A 48 6.16 -2.65 -8.06
N ASP A 49 6.00 -1.35 -7.81
CA ASP A 49 5.40 -0.42 -8.77
C ASP A 49 6.24 -0.30 -10.06
N LYS A 50 7.57 -0.24 -9.93
CA LYS A 50 8.49 -0.24 -11.09
C LYS A 50 8.41 -1.55 -11.88
N LEU A 51 8.45 -2.69 -11.19
CA LEU A 51 8.30 -4.01 -11.81
C LEU A 51 7.00 -4.09 -12.60
N PHE A 52 5.89 -3.74 -11.94
CA PHE A 52 4.57 -3.79 -12.54
C PHE A 52 4.46 -2.90 -13.78
N LYS A 53 4.97 -1.66 -13.71
CA LYS A 53 5.01 -0.76 -14.88
C LYS A 53 5.80 -1.34 -16.05
N ASN A 54 6.97 -1.90 -15.78
CA ASN A 54 7.81 -2.52 -16.81
C ASN A 54 7.12 -3.74 -17.44
N TRP A 55 6.47 -4.56 -16.62
CA TRP A 55 5.68 -5.70 -17.10
C TRP A 55 4.52 -5.26 -17.99
N ILE A 56 3.77 -4.22 -17.61
CA ILE A 56 2.69 -3.65 -18.45
C ILE A 56 3.21 -3.19 -19.80
N ILE A 57 4.38 -2.54 -19.84
CA ILE A 57 5.03 -2.13 -21.10
C ILE A 57 5.36 -3.36 -21.96
N SER A 58 5.86 -4.44 -21.35
CA SER A 58 6.18 -5.69 -22.06
C SER A 58 4.95 -6.34 -22.68
N ILE A 59 3.88 -6.54 -21.88
CA ILE A 59 2.61 -7.12 -22.35
C ILE A 59 1.97 -6.25 -23.44
N SER A 60 2.05 -4.93 -23.31
CA SER A 60 1.50 -4.00 -24.30
C SER A 60 2.20 -4.13 -25.66
N LYS A 61 3.52 -4.38 -25.66
CA LYS A 61 4.28 -4.65 -26.89
C LYS A 61 3.90 -5.99 -27.51
N GLU A 62 3.78 -7.04 -26.70
CA GLU A 62 3.38 -8.38 -27.16
C GLU A 62 2.00 -8.37 -27.83
N LYS A 63 1.04 -7.66 -27.22
CA LYS A 63 -0.31 -7.49 -27.77
C LYS A 63 -0.42 -6.45 -28.90
N ASN A 64 0.70 -5.90 -29.38
CA ASN A 64 0.77 -4.89 -30.45
C ASN A 64 -0.17 -3.69 -30.26
N THR A 65 -0.38 -3.24 -29.01
CA THR A 65 -1.24 -2.09 -28.72
C THR A 65 -0.44 -0.80 -28.75
N SER A 66 -1.02 0.28 -29.28
CA SER A 66 -0.44 1.64 -29.22
C SER A 66 -0.45 2.24 -27.80
N LEU A 67 -1.08 1.56 -26.84
CA LEU A 67 -1.19 1.98 -25.44
C LEU A 67 0.07 1.70 -24.59
N VAL A 68 1.22 1.41 -25.21
CA VAL A 68 2.50 1.15 -24.51
C VAL A 68 2.91 2.30 -23.58
N THR A 69 2.42 3.52 -23.83
CA THR A 69 2.69 4.71 -23.02
C THR A 69 1.88 4.76 -21.72
N PHE A 70 0.77 4.04 -21.62
CA PHE A 70 -0.05 3.97 -20.42
C PHE A 70 0.50 2.89 -19.50
N GLY A 71 1.42 3.28 -18.62
CA GLY A 71 1.92 2.39 -17.57
C GLY A 71 0.81 1.97 -16.59
N GLY A 72 1.06 0.89 -15.86
CA GLY A 72 0.23 0.51 -14.71
C GLY A 72 0.54 1.32 -13.46
N LYS A 73 -0.22 1.07 -12.39
CA LYS A 73 0.04 1.65 -11.07
C LYS A 73 -0.23 0.65 -9.96
N VAL A 74 0.64 0.61 -8.96
CA VAL A 74 0.40 -0.11 -7.70
C VAL A 74 -0.10 0.87 -6.65
N CYS A 75 -1.24 0.56 -6.04
CA CYS A 75 -1.90 1.37 -5.03
C CYS A 75 -2.00 0.60 -3.72
N ALA A 76 -1.30 1.06 -2.68
CA ALA A 76 -1.51 0.51 -1.35
C ALA A 76 -2.88 0.90 -0.79
N PHE A 77 -3.53 -0.03 -0.10
CA PHE A 77 -4.79 0.16 0.61
C PHE A 77 -4.70 -0.47 2.01
N GLY A 78 -5.84 -0.58 2.72
CA GLY A 78 -5.87 -1.20 4.05
C GLY A 78 -5.16 -0.40 5.14
N SER A 79 -4.74 -1.10 6.20
CA SER A 79 -4.16 -0.50 7.42
C SER A 79 -2.89 0.31 7.13
N TYR A 80 -2.05 -0.18 6.20
CA TYR A 80 -0.84 0.50 5.75
C TYR A 80 -1.16 1.87 5.16
N ARG A 81 -2.17 1.94 4.28
CA ARG A 81 -2.58 3.21 3.65
C ARG A 81 -3.17 4.20 4.65
N LEU A 82 -3.81 3.70 5.70
CA LEU A 82 -4.40 4.53 6.76
C LEU A 82 -3.38 4.98 7.82
N GLY A 83 -2.15 4.44 7.80
CA GLY A 83 -1.12 4.76 8.79
C GLY A 83 -1.38 4.20 10.19
N VAL A 84 -2.21 3.14 10.27
CA VAL A 84 -2.57 2.47 11.54
C VAL A 84 -2.09 1.02 11.58
N HIS A 85 -1.23 0.63 10.65
CA HIS A 85 -0.60 -0.69 10.64
C HIS A 85 0.38 -0.83 11.80
N THR A 86 0.55 -2.06 12.28
CA THR A 86 1.54 -2.42 13.29
C THR A 86 2.75 -3.07 12.64
N LYS A 87 3.84 -3.26 13.40
CA LYS A 87 5.11 -3.83 12.90
C LYS A 87 4.97 -5.09 12.04
N ASN A 88 4.05 -5.99 12.42
CA ASN A 88 3.86 -7.28 11.76
C ASN A 88 2.68 -7.28 10.77
N SER A 89 2.11 -6.13 10.46
CA SER A 89 1.04 -6.05 9.46
C SER A 89 1.58 -6.27 8.06
N ASP A 90 0.78 -6.84 7.17
CA ASP A 90 1.11 -6.94 5.75
C ASP A 90 0.87 -5.61 5.02
N ILE A 91 1.27 -5.56 3.74
CA ILE A 91 0.93 -4.44 2.84
C ILE A 91 -0.08 -4.94 1.82
N ASP A 92 -1.32 -4.46 1.94
CA ASP A 92 -2.33 -4.67 0.92
C ASP A 92 -2.08 -3.74 -0.28
N ALA A 93 -1.89 -4.32 -1.47
CA ALA A 93 -1.60 -3.56 -2.69
C ALA A 93 -2.49 -4.00 -3.87
N LEU A 94 -3.07 -3.02 -4.57
CA LEU A 94 -3.88 -3.22 -5.77
C LEU A 94 -3.09 -2.79 -7.00
N CYS A 95 -2.99 -3.70 -7.96
CA CYS A 95 -2.42 -3.44 -9.28
C CYS A 95 -3.51 -2.93 -10.24
N VAL A 96 -3.34 -1.72 -10.78
CA VAL A 96 -4.25 -1.10 -11.75
C VAL A 96 -3.60 -1.11 -13.12
N ALA A 97 -4.17 -1.89 -14.04
CA ALA A 97 -3.67 -2.07 -15.40
C ALA A 97 -4.64 -1.46 -16.45
N PRO A 98 -4.15 -1.15 -17.66
CA PRO A 98 -5.01 -0.81 -18.80
C PRO A 98 -5.93 -1.97 -19.22
N VAL A 99 -6.99 -1.63 -19.97
CA VAL A 99 -8.07 -2.57 -20.33
C VAL A 99 -7.63 -3.80 -21.14
N HIS A 100 -6.52 -3.71 -21.90
CA HIS A 100 -6.02 -4.82 -22.71
C HIS A 100 -5.21 -5.85 -21.91
N VAL A 101 -4.99 -5.62 -20.61
CA VAL A 101 -4.29 -6.54 -19.73
C VAL A 101 -5.31 -7.40 -19.00
N ASP A 102 -5.27 -8.69 -19.26
CA ASP A 102 -6.22 -9.63 -18.70
C ASP A 102 -5.76 -10.13 -17.34
N ARG A 103 -6.71 -10.56 -16.50
CA ARG A 103 -6.38 -11.19 -15.20
C ARG A 103 -5.51 -12.44 -15.40
N SER A 104 -5.66 -13.15 -16.51
CA SER A 104 -4.82 -14.30 -16.85
C SER A 104 -3.36 -13.91 -17.12
N ASP A 105 -3.10 -12.72 -17.66
CA ASP A 105 -1.72 -12.24 -17.89
C ASP A 105 -1.04 -12.02 -16.53
N PHE A 106 -1.77 -11.42 -15.58
CA PHE A 106 -1.29 -11.20 -14.22
C PHE A 106 -0.90 -12.52 -13.51
N PHE A 107 -1.76 -13.55 -13.57
CA PHE A 107 -1.49 -14.83 -12.90
C PHE A 107 -0.55 -15.76 -13.68
N LYS A 108 -0.08 -15.37 -14.87
CA LYS A 108 0.92 -16.11 -15.65
C LYS A 108 2.26 -15.36 -15.67
N SER A 109 2.41 -14.41 -16.59
CA SER A 109 3.70 -13.77 -16.86
C SER A 109 4.15 -12.83 -15.74
N PHE A 110 3.23 -12.13 -15.06
CA PHE A 110 3.63 -11.31 -13.91
C PHE A 110 4.01 -12.15 -12.69
N TYR A 111 3.31 -13.27 -12.47
CA TYR A 111 3.62 -14.21 -11.38
C TYR A 111 5.00 -14.84 -11.54
N GLU A 112 5.37 -15.23 -12.77
CA GLU A 112 6.72 -15.72 -13.10
C GLU A 112 7.78 -14.65 -12.81
N LEU A 113 7.54 -13.40 -13.22
CA LEU A 113 8.42 -12.24 -12.93
C LEU A 113 8.58 -11.93 -11.43
N GLN A 114 7.53 -12.12 -10.63
CA GLN A 114 7.62 -11.93 -9.18
C GLN A 114 8.46 -13.00 -8.50
N SER A 115 8.43 -14.24 -9.02
CA SER A 115 9.16 -15.36 -8.44
C SER A 115 10.68 -15.14 -8.46
N GLU A 116 11.19 -14.36 -9.43
CA GLU A 116 12.59 -13.94 -9.50
C GLU A 116 12.96 -12.87 -8.46
N ILE A 117 12.00 -12.11 -7.94
CA ILE A 117 12.24 -11.07 -6.92
C ILE A 117 12.28 -11.64 -5.50
N ILE A 118 11.64 -12.78 -5.25
CA ILE A 118 11.56 -13.42 -3.94
C ILE A 118 12.80 -14.29 -3.64
N GLN A 119 13.70 -14.51 -4.62
CA GLN A 119 14.96 -15.24 -4.44
C GLN A 119 16.17 -14.36 -4.04
N LEU A 120 15.96 -13.08 -3.73
CA LEU A 120 16.98 -12.15 -3.20
C LEU A 120 16.62 -11.72 -1.77
#